data_AF-A0A2T7U721-F1
#
_entry.id   AF-A0A2T7U721-F1
#
_cell.length_a   1.000
_cell.length_b   1.000
_cell.length_c   1.000
_cell.angle_alpha   90.00
_cell.angle_beta   90.00
_cell.angle_gamma   90.00
#
_symmetry.space_group_name_H-M   'P 1'
#
loop_
_entity.id
_entity.type
_entity.pdbx_description
1 polymer ?
#
loop_
_entity_poly.entity_id
_entity_poly.type
_entity_poly.pdbx_seq_one_letter_code
_entity_poly.pdbx_strand_id
1 'polypeptide(L)'
;MESRSSQPTNVIRFPGARSSASPRRDQKSLMDAVYAAGSLPVPADDRATKDMATRLNIFGFVVIDEVLSDGTARRLRPSEAFQASTLHPWRVSKPSSRYRIDDDWPETDQDLFAALLA
;
A
#
# COMPACT_ATOMS: atom_id res chain seq x y z
N MET A 1 -61.98 23.85 -18.53
CA MET A 1 -61.21 24.27 -17.32
C MET A 1 -60.22 23.14 -17.08
N GLU A 2 -59.05 23.22 -17.72
CA GLU A 2 -58.09 22.11 -17.77
C GLU A 2 -57.32 21.97 -16.45
N SER A 3 -57.46 20.80 -15.84
CA SER A 3 -56.64 20.36 -14.71
C SER A 3 -55.21 20.12 -15.19
N ARG A 4 -54.26 20.97 -14.77
CA ARG A 4 -52.83 20.73 -15.00
C ARG A 4 -52.39 19.54 -14.15
N SER A 5 -52.21 18.39 -14.79
CA SER A 5 -51.59 17.21 -14.20
C SER A 5 -50.16 17.56 -13.76
N SER A 6 -49.93 17.55 -12.44
CA SER A 6 -48.61 17.70 -11.84
C SER A 6 -47.83 16.41 -12.09
N GLN A 7 -46.85 16.44 -12.99
CA GLN A 7 -46.01 15.28 -13.26
C GLN A 7 -45.09 14.98 -12.07
N PRO A 8 -44.93 13.70 -11.67
CA PRO A 8 -44.02 13.33 -10.60
C PRO A 8 -42.57 13.57 -11.03
N THR A 9 -41.87 14.47 -10.33
CA THR A 9 -40.44 14.74 -10.55
C THR A 9 -39.61 13.58 -10.00
N ASN A 10 -38.98 12.80 -10.87
CA ASN A 10 -38.09 11.71 -10.47
C ASN A 10 -36.72 12.29 -10.06
N VAL A 11 -36.44 12.27 -8.75
CA VAL A 11 -35.16 12.75 -8.21
C VAL A 11 -34.17 11.59 -8.15
N ILE A 12 -33.22 11.58 -9.10
CA ILE A 12 -32.10 10.63 -9.09
C ILE A 12 -31.00 11.23 -8.21
N ARG A 13 -30.77 10.66 -7.03
CA ARG A 13 -29.62 11.03 -6.19
C ARG A 13 -28.38 10.38 -6.78
N PHE A 14 -27.47 11.20 -7.31
CA PHE A 14 -26.12 10.74 -7.63
C PHE A 14 -25.40 10.43 -6.31
N PRO A 15 -24.91 9.18 -6.10
CA PRO A 15 -24.08 8.88 -4.95
C PRO A 15 -22.85 9.82 -5.00
N GLY A 16 -22.75 10.70 -4.01
CA GLY A 16 -21.59 11.58 -3.87
C GLY A 16 -20.30 10.76 -3.80
N ALA A 17 -19.16 11.39 -4.12
CA ALA A 17 -17.84 10.77 -4.06
C ALA A 17 -17.71 9.94 -2.76
N ARG A 18 -17.47 8.64 -2.92
CA ARG A 18 -17.43 7.68 -1.80
C ARG A 18 -16.52 8.24 -0.71
N SER A 19 -17.09 8.56 0.46
CA SER A 19 -16.33 8.99 1.63
C SER A 19 -15.13 8.08 1.80
N SER A 20 -13.95 8.68 2.01
CA SER A 20 -12.68 7.96 2.25
C SER A 20 -12.97 6.76 3.12
N ALA A 21 -12.80 5.57 2.53
CA ALA A 21 -13.14 4.33 3.17
C ALA A 21 -12.41 4.25 4.52
N SER A 22 -12.99 3.51 5.47
CA SER A 22 -12.40 3.43 6.80
C SER A 22 -10.92 3.03 6.67
N PRO A 23 -9.98 3.64 7.42
CA PRO A 23 -8.56 3.32 7.30
C PRO A 23 -8.26 1.82 7.47
N ARG A 24 -9.09 1.12 8.24
CA ARG A 24 -9.06 -0.34 8.41
C ARG A 24 -9.46 -1.11 7.16
N ARG A 25 -10.46 -0.62 6.40
CA ARG A 25 -10.87 -1.20 5.12
C ARG A 25 -9.78 -0.99 4.07
N ASP A 26 -9.13 0.17 4.07
CA ASP A 26 -8.04 0.46 3.14
C ASP A 26 -6.80 -0.40 3.42
N GLN A 27 -6.46 -0.59 4.70
CA GLN A 27 -5.40 -1.53 5.09
C GLN A 27 -5.69 -2.96 4.65
N LYS A 28 -6.89 -3.49 4.96
CA LYS A 28 -7.26 -4.86 4.57
C LYS A 28 -7.30 -5.01 3.06
N SER A 29 -7.87 -4.03 2.35
CA SER A 29 -7.96 -4.05 0.89
C SER A 29 -6.57 -4.04 0.24
N LEU A 30 -5.62 -3.27 0.77
CA LEU A 30 -4.25 -3.25 0.29
C LEU A 30 -3.55 -4.59 0.53
N MET A 31 -3.71 -5.17 1.73
CA MET A 31 -3.19 -6.50 2.06
C MET A 31 -3.77 -7.57 1.12
N ASP A 32 -5.09 -7.61 0.96
CA ASP A 32 -5.76 -8.58 0.08
C ASP A 32 -5.22 -8.46 -1.36
N ALA A 33 -5.08 -7.23 -1.88
CA ALA A 33 -4.57 -6.99 -3.22
C ALA A 33 -3.12 -7.46 -3.40
N VAL A 34 -2.23 -7.13 -2.45
CA VAL A 34 -0.82 -7.55 -2.49
C VAL A 34 -0.69 -9.07 -2.39
N TYR A 35 -1.44 -9.71 -1.51
CA TYR A 35 -1.35 -11.15 -1.29
C TYR A 35 -2.04 -11.96 -2.40
N ALA A 36 -3.07 -11.42 -3.05
CA ALA A 36 -3.71 -12.05 -4.21
C ALA A 36 -2.86 -11.90 -5.49
N ALA A 37 -2.32 -10.70 -5.75
CA ALA A 37 -1.54 -10.41 -6.95
C ALA A 37 -0.05 -10.76 -6.82
N GLY A 38 0.45 -11.00 -5.60
CA GLY A 38 1.86 -11.18 -5.27
C GLY A 38 2.67 -9.88 -5.23
N SER A 39 2.32 -8.90 -6.07
CA SER A 39 2.83 -7.52 -6.00
C SER A 39 1.81 -6.52 -6.54
N LEU A 40 1.90 -5.28 -6.06
CA LEU A 40 1.05 -4.16 -6.45
C LEU A 40 1.92 -2.93 -6.78
N PRO A 41 1.77 -2.34 -7.98
CA PRO A 41 2.38 -1.04 -8.27
C PRO A 41 1.61 0.08 -7.56
N VAL A 42 2.33 1.01 -6.94
CA VAL A 42 1.78 2.18 -6.27
C VAL A 42 2.40 3.42 -6.92
N PRO A 43 1.60 4.34 -7.48
CA PRO A 43 2.13 5.50 -8.18
C PRO A 43 2.72 6.52 -7.19
N ALA A 44 3.56 7.43 -7.69
CA ALA A 44 4.35 8.32 -6.84
C ALA A 44 3.48 9.34 -6.06
N ASP A 45 2.33 9.70 -6.62
CA ASP A 45 1.36 10.68 -6.15
C ASP A 45 0.37 10.11 -5.12
N ASP A 46 0.19 8.79 -5.05
CA ASP A 46 -0.70 8.14 -4.09
C ASP A 46 -0.05 8.02 -2.70
N ARG A 47 0.00 9.16 -2.01
CA ARG A 47 0.54 9.27 -0.65
C ARG A 47 -0.22 8.41 0.36
N ALA A 48 -1.54 8.28 0.21
CA ALA A 48 -2.36 7.54 1.16
C ALA A 48 -2.01 6.03 1.15
N THR A 49 -1.88 5.46 -0.05
CA THR A 49 -1.46 4.06 -0.19
C THR A 49 -0.01 3.87 0.25
N LYS A 50 0.87 4.84 0.00
CA LYS A 50 2.27 4.79 0.43
C LYS A 50 2.47 4.87 1.95
N ASP A 51 1.72 5.73 2.64
CA ASP A 51 1.76 5.81 4.10
C ASP A 51 1.29 4.47 4.72
N MET A 52 0.24 3.89 4.16
CA MET A 52 -0.25 2.58 4.57
C MET A 52 0.77 1.46 4.28
N ALA A 53 1.35 1.44 3.08
CA ALA A 53 2.37 0.47 2.70
C ALA A 53 3.60 0.58 3.60
N THR A 54 4.05 1.79 3.92
CA THR A 54 5.18 2.04 4.84
C THR A 54 4.87 1.49 6.23
N ARG A 55 3.68 1.74 6.77
CA ARG A 55 3.25 1.17 8.06
C ARG A 55 3.25 -0.36 8.03
N LEU A 56 2.73 -0.96 6.95
CA LEU A 56 2.73 -2.41 6.79
C LEU A 56 4.14 -2.99 6.61
N ASN A 57 5.05 -2.22 6.00
CA ASN A 57 6.45 -2.59 5.85
C ASN A 57 7.21 -2.56 7.17
N ILE A 58 6.97 -1.55 8.03
CA ILE A 58 7.52 -1.48 9.39
C ILE A 58 7.10 -2.72 10.20
N PHE A 59 5.86 -3.18 10.05
CA PHE A 59 5.38 -4.40 10.71
C PHE A 59 5.81 -5.71 10.02
N GLY A 60 6.55 -5.65 8.91
CA GLY A 60 7.03 -6.83 8.19
C GLY A 60 5.97 -7.58 7.38
N PHE A 61 4.78 -7.00 7.15
CA PHE A 61 3.72 -7.66 6.37
C PHE A 61 3.92 -7.53 4.86
N VAL A 62 4.64 -6.51 4.41
CA VAL A 62 4.93 -6.27 3.00
C VAL A 62 6.35 -5.77 2.85
N VAL A 63 6.91 -5.93 1.65
CA VAL A 63 8.19 -5.36 1.27
C VAL A 63 7.98 -4.34 0.15
N ILE A 64 8.73 -3.24 0.20
CA ILE A 64 8.58 -2.12 -0.74
C ILE A 64 9.84 -2.02 -1.58
N ASP A 65 9.67 -1.97 -2.89
CA ASP A 65 10.71 -1.64 -3.84
C ASP A 65 10.39 -0.31 -4.52
N GLU A 66 11.33 0.62 -4.53
CA GLU A 66 11.27 1.83 -5.33
C GLU A 66 11.57 1.51 -6.79
N VAL A 67 10.72 1.94 -7.71
CA VAL A 67 10.96 1.80 -9.15
C VAL A 67 11.61 3.09 -9.65
N LEU A 68 12.89 3.00 -9.98
CA LEU A 68 13.67 4.12 -10.50
C LEU A 68 13.31 4.40 -11.96
N SER A 69 13.68 5.59 -12.43
CA SER A 69 13.36 6.05 -13.80
C SER A 69 14.01 5.23 -14.91
N ASP A 70 15.05 4.45 -14.58
CA ASP A 70 15.71 3.49 -15.46
C ASP A 70 14.99 2.13 -15.53
N GLY A 71 13.89 1.97 -14.78
CA GLY A 71 13.10 0.74 -14.70
C GLY A 71 13.64 -0.28 -13.71
N THR A 72 14.74 0.01 -13.02
CA THR A 72 15.27 -0.86 -11.97
C THR A 72 14.45 -0.72 -10.68
N ALA A 73 14.40 -1.80 -9.90
CA ALA A 73 13.71 -1.84 -8.62
C ALA A 73 14.73 -1.88 -7.47
N ARG A 74 14.66 -0.92 -6.54
CA ARG A 74 15.51 -0.85 -5.35
C ARG A 74 14.71 -1.11 -4.09
N ARG A 75 15.09 -2.13 -3.32
CA ARG A 75 14.45 -2.41 -2.02
C ARG A 75 14.63 -1.22 -1.07
N LEU A 76 13.53 -0.73 -0.53
CA LEU A 76 13.54 0.31 0.50
C LEU A 76 13.53 -0.32 1.89
N ARG A 77 14.38 0.21 2.77
CA ARG A 77 14.28 -0.04 4.22
C ARG A 77 13.05 0.68 4.78
N PRO A 78 12.49 0.24 5.93
CA PRO A 78 11.37 0.94 6.55
C PRO A 78 11.64 2.45 6.80
N SER A 79 12.85 2.78 7.26
CA SER A 79 13.27 4.18 7.47
C SER A 79 13.40 4.97 6.17
N GLU A 80 13.79 4.32 5.07
CA GLU A 80 13.91 4.95 3.76
C GLU A 80 12.54 5.11 3.09
N ALA A 81 11.63 4.15 3.26
CA ALA A 81 10.27 4.23 2.75
C ALA A 81 9.52 5.43 3.33
N PHE A 82 9.75 5.73 4.62
CA PHE A 82 9.20 6.92 5.25
C PHE A 82 9.70 8.22 4.61
N GLN A 83 10.96 8.26 4.15
CA GLN A 83 11.57 9.45 3.53
C GLN A 83 11.34 9.55 2.01
N ALA A 84 11.28 8.41 1.31
CA ALA A 84 11.18 8.31 -0.15
C ALA A 84 9.75 8.43 -0.70
N SER A 85 8.78 8.80 0.14
CA SER A 85 7.34 8.61 -0.13
C SER A 85 6.79 9.38 -1.34
N THR A 86 7.52 10.31 -1.95
CA THR A 86 6.93 11.20 -2.98
C THR A 86 7.67 11.30 -4.31
N LEU A 87 8.87 10.73 -4.45
CA LEU A 87 9.69 10.97 -5.64
C LEU A 87 9.51 9.91 -6.74
N HIS A 88 9.34 8.65 -6.37
CA HIS A 88 9.30 7.55 -7.32
C HIS A 88 8.10 6.61 -7.10
N PRO A 89 7.60 5.93 -8.14
CA PRO A 89 6.62 4.86 -7.99
C PRO A 89 7.20 3.73 -7.14
N TRP A 90 6.33 3.03 -6.42
CA TRP A 90 6.71 1.87 -5.62
C TRP A 90 6.10 0.59 -6.18
N ARG A 91 6.71 -0.53 -5.82
CA ARG A 91 6.15 -1.87 -5.94
C ARG A 91 6.08 -2.47 -4.55
N VAL A 92 4.88 -2.71 -4.08
CA VAL A 92 4.61 -3.37 -2.80
C VAL A 92 4.42 -4.85 -3.08
N SER A 93 5.16 -5.72 -2.41
CA SER A 93 5.06 -7.17 -2.62
C SER A 93 4.98 -7.94 -1.31
N LYS A 94 4.50 -9.19 -1.41
CA LYS A 94 4.50 -10.10 -0.28
C LYS A 94 5.95 -10.43 0.11
N PRO A 95 6.28 -10.52 1.42
CA PRO A 95 7.59 -10.99 1.84
C PRO A 95 7.82 -12.40 1.31
N SER A 96 8.93 -12.64 0.60
CA SER A 96 9.34 -14.00 0.27
C SER A 96 9.62 -14.74 1.56
N SER A 97 9.15 -15.99 1.70
CA SER A 97 9.20 -16.85 2.90
C SER A 97 10.57 -17.04 3.59
N ARG A 98 11.65 -16.41 3.10
CA ARG A 98 12.96 -16.39 3.75
C ARG A 98 13.00 -15.57 5.06
N TYR A 99 11.90 -14.96 5.46
CA TYR A 99 11.71 -14.36 6.79
C TYR A 99 11.06 -15.33 7.80
N ARG A 100 11.25 -16.66 7.66
CA ARG A 100 11.20 -17.50 8.86
C ARG A 100 12.45 -17.16 9.64
N ILE A 101 12.32 -16.20 10.54
CA ILE A 101 13.32 -15.93 11.58
C ILE A 101 13.24 -17.18 12.47
N ASP A 102 14.17 -18.13 12.31
CA ASP A 102 14.40 -19.12 13.37
C ASP A 102 14.73 -18.36 14.66
N ASP A 103 14.38 -18.92 15.82
CA ASP A 103 14.29 -18.34 17.17
C ASP A 103 15.51 -17.55 17.71
N ASP A 104 16.51 -17.24 16.90
CA ASP A 104 17.66 -16.43 17.25
C ASP A 104 17.52 -15.02 16.65
N TRP A 105 16.85 -14.14 17.40
CA TRP A 105 16.71 -12.73 17.01
C TRP A 105 18.06 -12.03 17.16
N PRO A 106 18.65 -11.48 16.07
CA PRO A 106 19.90 -10.75 16.17
C PRO A 106 19.72 -9.54 17.10
N GLU A 107 20.55 -9.47 18.15
CA GLU A 107 20.48 -8.45 19.20
C GLU A 107 20.80 -7.04 18.67
N THR A 108 21.46 -6.95 17.50
CA THR A 108 21.84 -5.68 16.85
C THR A 108 21.49 -5.67 15.35
N ASP A 109 21.16 -4.49 14.82
CA ASP A 109 20.88 -4.26 13.39
C ASP A 109 22.02 -4.74 12.47
N GLN A 110 23.28 -4.72 12.92
CA GLN A 110 24.43 -5.25 12.17
C GLN A 110 24.37 -6.77 11.96
N ASP A 111 23.90 -7.52 12.95
CA ASP A 111 23.82 -8.98 12.89
C ASP A 111 22.71 -9.42 11.94
N LEU A 112 21.61 -8.66 11.88
CA LEU A 112 20.58 -8.81 10.87
C LEU A 112 21.14 -8.62 9.45
N PHE A 113 22.02 -7.64 9.24
CA PHE A 113 22.64 -7.39 7.94
C PHE A 113 23.66 -8.44 7.54
N ALA A 114 24.42 -8.99 8.48
CA ALA A 114 25.34 -10.08 8.23
C ALA A 114 24.59 -11.37 7.82
N ALA A 115 23.49 -11.69 8.52
CA ALA A 115 22.68 -12.87 8.23
C ALA A 115 22.01 -12.83 6.84
N LEU A 116 21.77 -11.65 6.29
CA LEU A 116 21.18 -11.47 4.96
C LEU A 116 22.19 -11.56 3.81
N LEU A 117 23.49 -11.46 4.09
CA LEU A 117 24.58 -11.47 3.10
C LEU A 117 25.37 -12.79 3.07
N ALA A 118 25.06 -13.73 3.97
CA ALA A 118 25.54 -15.11 3.95
C ALA A 118 24.66 -16.00 3.04
#